data_AF-A0A859QI15-F1
#
_entry.id   AF-A0A859QI15-F1
#
_cell.length_a   1.000
_cell.length_b   1.000
_cell.length_c   1.000
_cell.angle_alpha   90.00
_cell.angle_beta   90.00
_cell.angle_gamma   90.00
#
_symmetry.space_group_name_H-M   'P 1'
#
loop_
_entity.id
_entity.type
_entity.pdbx_description
1 polymer ?
#
loop_
_entity_poly.entity_id
_entity_poly.type
_entity_poly.pdbx_seq_one_letter_code
_entity_poly.pdbx_strand_id
1 'polypeptide(L)'
;MRLLRDDALDSANARLGTRFWIFPQPPFIPGYEEPDRVWLSIPRDEIGEGPSDPTMYVVDPLADKEPYGFNQLPPFGGAKRAPPRPGPDRHFDNLRPDSRAFLDVHAYACVRFVLDIWQSYLGHPIRWFFRQTFPRLEIVAFVNWDNAHAGYGFLELGCSDIEGVRRPYALNFDTIAHEIGHTILLSEAGIPTAPSRDSDFFPFSEAFSDVVSLISFLHFDSAIDRLLRRTRGNLLLYNELNRFAETSPETQIRLATNFRRMSETSREVHDRALPFIGAIFDTIVELYHRELVARDCADTRLLDFDIRDLELDDFDRFRQMTAGAFQVKPMIFRLALTAARDAVGQALAGALQVLDPNTLRLDQAANAIISAAGGATADVLEANFAWREIMTRR
;
A
#
# COMPACT_ATOMS: atom_id res chain seq x y z
N MET A 1 -26.15 -6.70 -27.98
CA MET A 1 -27.27 -6.09 -27.24
C MET A 1 -26.84 -6.01 -25.78
N ARG A 2 -26.80 -4.78 -25.23
CA ARG A 2 -26.30 -4.35 -23.90
C ARG A 2 -24.83 -4.64 -23.55
N LEU A 3 -23.96 -3.75 -24.05
CA LEU A 3 -22.74 -3.33 -23.35
C LEU A 3 -23.18 -2.60 -22.07
N LEU A 4 -22.97 -3.22 -20.91
CA LEU A 4 -22.94 -2.50 -19.64
C LEU A 4 -21.57 -1.82 -19.57
N ARG A 5 -21.58 -0.49 -19.69
CA ARG A 5 -20.42 0.35 -19.42
C ARG A 5 -20.15 0.35 -17.91
N ASP A 6 -18.91 0.12 -17.52
CA ASP A 6 -18.42 0.26 -16.15
C ASP A 6 -18.25 1.73 -15.70
N ASP A 7 -18.59 2.71 -16.54
CA ASP A 7 -18.62 4.14 -16.17
C ASP A 7 -19.58 4.46 -15.00
N ALA A 8 -20.43 3.52 -14.57
CA ALA A 8 -21.45 3.74 -13.56
C ALA A 8 -20.91 3.67 -12.11
N LEU A 9 -19.85 2.92 -11.83
CA LEU A 9 -19.27 2.83 -10.48
C LEU A 9 -18.36 4.04 -10.18
N ASP A 10 -17.58 4.51 -11.16
CA ASP A 10 -16.73 5.71 -11.03
C ASP A 10 -17.53 7.02 -10.98
N SER A 11 -18.72 7.08 -11.59
CA SER A 11 -19.53 8.31 -11.66
C SER A 11 -20.57 8.44 -10.53
N ALA A 12 -21.09 7.32 -10.02
CA ALA A 12 -22.11 7.35 -8.96
C ALA A 12 -21.50 7.56 -7.56
N ASN A 13 -20.35 6.92 -7.26
CA ASN A 13 -19.67 7.09 -5.97
C ASN A 13 -18.93 8.43 -5.86
N ALA A 14 -18.40 8.97 -6.97
CA ALA A 14 -17.76 10.29 -7.00
C ALA A 14 -18.70 11.47 -6.63
N ARG A 15 -20.03 11.24 -6.64
CA ARG A 15 -21.03 12.24 -6.19
C ARG A 15 -21.42 12.11 -4.71
N LEU A 16 -21.02 11.04 -4.02
CA LEU A 16 -21.39 10.74 -2.63
C LEU A 16 -20.20 10.81 -1.64
N GLY A 17 -18.98 10.60 -2.12
CA GLY A 17 -17.77 10.65 -1.31
C GLY A 17 -17.25 12.06 -0.97
N THR A 18 -16.17 12.11 -0.21
CA THR A 18 -15.49 13.36 0.18
C THR A 18 -14.18 13.53 -0.58
N ARG A 19 -13.88 14.76 -0.99
CA ARG A 19 -12.68 15.07 -1.80
C ARG A 19 -11.54 15.50 -0.90
N PHE A 20 -10.37 14.94 -1.18
CA PHE A 20 -9.11 15.23 -0.52
C PHE A 20 -7.99 15.33 -1.55
N TRP A 21 -6.92 16.03 -1.18
CA TRP A 21 -5.64 15.94 -1.87
C TRP A 21 -4.76 14.91 -1.17
N ILE A 22 -4.17 13.98 -1.91
CA ILE A 22 -3.18 13.03 -1.41
C ILE A 22 -1.97 13.05 -2.33
N PHE A 23 -0.77 13.19 -1.77
CA PHE A 23 0.47 12.89 -2.49
C PHE A 23 0.65 11.37 -2.63
N PRO A 24 0.64 10.79 -3.84
CA PRO A 24 0.84 9.35 -4.03
C PRO A 24 2.27 8.90 -3.67
N GLN A 25 3.23 9.81 -3.79
CA GLN A 25 4.63 9.66 -3.38
C GLN A 25 5.07 10.99 -2.76
N PRO A 26 6.12 11.00 -1.93
CA PRO A 26 6.59 12.25 -1.31
C PRO A 26 6.86 13.36 -2.34
N PRO A 27 6.53 14.63 -2.04
CA PRO A 27 6.55 15.72 -3.01
C PRO A 27 7.94 16.11 -3.54
N PHE A 28 9.01 15.61 -2.91
CA PHE A 28 10.38 15.80 -3.41
C PHE A 28 10.78 14.75 -4.46
N ILE A 29 9.97 13.72 -4.70
CA ILE A 29 10.20 12.74 -5.76
C ILE A 29 9.79 13.34 -7.12
N PRO A 30 10.70 13.39 -8.11
CA PRO A 30 10.40 13.98 -9.41
C PRO A 30 9.18 13.35 -10.09
N GLY A 31 8.21 14.19 -10.45
CA GLY A 31 6.92 13.80 -11.01
C GLY A 31 5.79 13.65 -9.99
N TYR A 32 6.03 13.84 -8.69
CA TYR A 32 5.00 13.80 -7.64
C TYR A 32 4.93 15.10 -6.83
N GLU A 33 5.37 16.21 -7.43
CA GLU A 33 5.41 17.53 -6.80
C GLU A 33 4.01 18.08 -6.47
N GLU A 34 2.97 17.55 -7.13
CA GLU A 34 1.57 17.93 -6.94
C GLU A 34 0.76 16.72 -6.43
N PRO A 35 -0.18 16.92 -5.50
CA PRO A 35 -1.02 15.84 -5.01
C PRO A 35 -2.15 15.48 -6.00
N ASP A 36 -2.63 14.26 -5.88
CA ASP A 36 -3.80 13.77 -6.59
C ASP A 36 -5.08 14.12 -5.84
N ARG A 37 -6.13 14.47 -6.59
CA ARG A 37 -7.46 14.60 -6.02
C ARG A 37 -8.11 13.23 -5.96
N VAL A 38 -8.45 12.79 -4.75
CA VAL A 38 -9.14 11.52 -4.52
C VAL A 38 -10.55 11.74 -3.97
N TRP A 39 -11.42 10.74 -4.16
CA TRP A 39 -12.72 10.66 -3.53
C TRP A 39 -12.73 9.50 -2.55
N LEU A 40 -12.82 9.82 -1.26
CA LEU A 40 -13.00 8.83 -0.20
C LEU A 40 -14.46 8.42 -0.12
N SER A 41 -14.72 7.15 0.19
CA SER A 41 -16.06 6.56 0.22
C SER A 41 -16.98 7.18 1.29
N ILE A 42 -16.38 7.72 2.36
CA ILE A 42 -17.10 8.34 3.48
C ILE A 42 -17.81 9.64 3.06
N PRO A 43 -19.12 9.79 3.38
CA PRO A 43 -19.85 11.03 3.09
C PRO A 43 -19.29 12.24 3.85
N ARG A 44 -19.29 13.39 3.19
CA ARG A 44 -18.79 14.67 3.75
C ARG A 44 -19.50 15.10 5.03
N ASP A 45 -20.73 14.62 5.23
CA ASP A 45 -21.53 14.93 6.40
C ASP A 45 -21.09 14.15 7.66
N GLU A 46 -20.33 13.08 7.48
CA GLU A 46 -19.81 12.20 8.53
C GLU A 46 -18.39 12.54 8.97
N ILE A 47 -17.74 13.51 8.30
CA ILE A 47 -16.39 13.99 8.64
C ILE A 47 -16.50 15.36 9.35
N GLY A 48 -15.98 15.41 10.58
CA GLY A 48 -15.85 16.63 11.38
C GLY A 48 -14.55 17.40 11.14
N GLU A 49 -14.35 18.51 11.87
CA GLU A 49 -13.09 19.28 11.85
C GLU A 49 -11.90 18.45 12.34
N GLY A 50 -10.69 18.74 11.82
CA GLY A 50 -9.46 18.01 12.15
C GLY A 50 -9.61 16.54 11.79
N PRO A 51 -9.75 16.28 10.47
CA PRO A 51 -10.73 15.35 9.92
C PRO A 51 -10.95 14.14 10.81
N SER A 52 -12.19 13.98 11.25
CA SER A 52 -12.56 13.01 12.26
C SER A 52 -13.87 12.35 11.90
N ASP A 53 -13.92 11.03 12.08
CA ASP A 53 -15.10 10.21 11.86
C ASP A 53 -15.32 9.23 13.04
N PRO A 54 -16.29 8.30 12.95
CA PRO A 54 -16.54 7.31 14.01
C PRO A 54 -15.41 6.32 14.27
N THR A 55 -14.40 6.23 13.40
CA THR A 55 -13.32 5.24 13.43
C THR A 55 -11.94 5.85 13.69
N MET A 56 -11.72 7.13 13.38
CA MET A 56 -10.43 7.78 13.55
C MET A 56 -10.55 9.31 13.68
N TYR A 57 -9.50 9.94 14.16
CA TYR A 57 -9.39 11.39 14.25
C TYR A 57 -7.93 11.83 14.25
N VAL A 58 -7.69 13.07 13.86
CA VAL A 58 -6.34 13.63 13.82
C VAL A 58 -6.09 14.57 14.99
N VAL A 59 -4.85 14.58 15.46
CA VAL A 59 -4.33 15.51 16.47
C VAL A 59 -3.02 16.12 15.97
N ASP A 60 -2.95 17.44 16.00
CA ASP A 60 -1.70 18.20 15.81
C ASP A 60 -1.27 18.82 17.15
N PRO A 61 -0.25 18.27 17.82
CA PRO A 61 0.30 18.83 19.05
C PRO A 61 0.80 20.28 18.86
N LEU A 62 0.44 21.16 19.79
CA LEU A 62 0.92 22.55 19.76
C LEU A 62 2.41 22.67 20.09
N ALA A 63 2.84 21.87 21.06
CA ALA A 63 4.24 21.73 21.49
C ALA A 63 4.75 20.34 21.10
N ASP A 64 6.08 20.22 21.02
CA ASP A 64 6.71 18.93 20.81
C ASP A 64 6.29 17.94 21.91
N LYS A 65 6.04 16.71 21.49
CA LYS A 65 5.73 15.60 22.39
C LYS A 65 6.68 14.45 22.11
N GLU A 66 6.92 13.63 23.12
CA GLU A 66 7.56 12.34 22.92
C GLU A 66 6.61 11.42 22.14
N PRO A 67 7.12 10.54 21.25
CA PRO A 67 6.33 9.48 20.65
C PRO A 67 5.66 8.60 21.73
N TYR A 68 4.48 8.07 21.41
CA TYR A 68 3.84 7.04 22.18
C TYR A 68 4.72 5.81 22.33
N GLY A 69 4.47 5.06 23.39
CA GLY A 69 5.23 3.87 23.74
C GLY A 69 4.61 3.17 24.94
N PHE A 70 5.37 2.28 25.60
CA PHE A 70 4.84 1.48 26.71
C PHE A 70 4.23 2.28 27.86
N ASN A 71 4.72 3.51 28.09
CA ASN A 71 4.30 4.34 29.22
C ASN A 71 3.24 5.39 28.85
N GLN A 72 2.97 5.59 27.56
CA GLN A 72 2.07 6.62 27.09
C GLN A 72 1.32 6.13 25.85
N LEU A 73 0.01 5.98 26.01
CA LEU A 73 -0.93 5.62 24.96
C LEU A 73 -1.90 6.80 24.74
N PRO A 74 -2.66 6.79 23.63
CA PRO A 74 -3.78 7.71 23.42
C PRO A 74 -4.76 7.74 24.60
N PRO A 75 -5.61 8.79 24.69
CA PRO A 75 -5.62 9.98 23.81
C PRO A 75 -4.56 11.01 24.19
N PHE A 76 -4.13 11.83 23.22
CA PHE A 76 -3.22 12.94 23.49
C PHE A 76 -3.91 13.98 24.39
N GLY A 77 -3.36 14.15 25.60
CA GLY A 77 -3.87 15.06 26.62
C GLY A 77 -3.29 16.48 26.60
N GLY A 78 -2.29 16.76 25.74
CA GLY A 78 -1.63 18.06 25.68
C GLY A 78 -2.41 19.12 24.89
N ALA A 79 -1.84 20.33 24.83
CA ALA A 79 -2.39 21.42 24.03
C ALA A 79 -2.29 21.08 22.52
N LYS A 80 -3.36 21.35 21.78
CA LYS A 80 -3.51 21.00 20.36
C LYS A 80 -3.61 22.28 19.53
N ARG A 81 -3.14 22.23 18.28
CA ARG A 81 -3.39 23.29 17.30
C ARG A 81 -4.86 23.28 16.89
N ALA A 82 -5.30 24.38 16.29
CA ALA A 82 -6.66 24.49 15.80
C ALA A 82 -6.90 23.43 14.70
N PRO A 83 -7.98 22.64 14.78
CA PRO A 83 -8.23 21.58 13.82
C PRO A 83 -8.52 22.17 12.42
N PRO A 84 -7.94 21.61 11.35
CA PRO A 84 -8.27 21.99 9.99
C PRO A 84 -9.78 21.90 9.71
N ARG A 85 -10.33 22.88 9.00
CA ARG A 85 -11.76 22.94 8.66
C ARG A 85 -11.97 22.59 7.19
N PRO A 86 -13.06 21.87 6.86
CA PRO A 86 -13.43 21.67 5.48
C PRO A 86 -13.82 23.01 4.82
N GLY A 87 -13.78 23.04 3.49
CA GLY A 87 -14.27 24.15 2.68
C GLY A 87 -15.80 24.34 2.78
N PRO A 88 -16.34 25.39 2.15
CA PRO A 88 -17.78 25.68 2.18
C PRO A 88 -18.68 24.56 1.64
N ASP A 89 -18.15 23.72 0.76
CA ASP A 89 -18.84 22.54 0.20
C ASP A 89 -18.59 21.26 1.01
N ARG A 90 -17.97 21.37 2.19
CA ARG A 90 -17.59 20.30 3.13
C ARG A 90 -16.52 19.32 2.61
N HIS A 91 -15.77 19.68 1.58
CA HIS A 91 -14.60 18.93 1.12
C HIS A 91 -13.32 19.45 1.80
N PHE A 92 -12.25 18.64 1.79
CA PHE A 92 -10.96 18.98 2.41
C PHE A 92 -9.86 19.28 1.37
N ASP A 93 -10.24 19.41 0.10
CA ASP A 93 -9.36 19.82 -1.00
C ASP A 93 -9.15 21.35 -1.08
N ASN A 94 -9.43 22.08 0.01
CA ASN A 94 -9.29 23.54 0.13
C ASN A 94 -7.98 24.01 0.77
N LEU A 95 -7.20 23.09 1.36
CA LEU A 95 -5.95 23.42 2.04
C LEU A 95 -4.77 23.45 1.06
N ARG A 96 -3.81 24.34 1.32
CA ARG A 96 -2.58 24.41 0.54
C ARG A 96 -1.62 23.28 0.95
N PRO A 97 -1.01 22.54 0.00
CA PRO A 97 -0.08 21.47 0.32
C PRO A 97 1.15 21.87 1.14
N ASP A 98 1.54 23.15 1.11
CA ASP A 98 2.67 23.72 1.86
C ASP A 98 2.33 24.10 3.32
N SER A 99 1.08 23.93 3.75
CA SER A 99 0.61 24.33 5.08
C SER A 99 0.72 23.21 6.11
N ARG A 100 0.99 23.54 7.39
CA ARG A 100 1.01 22.52 8.46
C ARG A 100 -0.34 21.79 8.63
N ALA A 101 -1.45 22.52 8.49
CA ALA A 101 -2.79 21.95 8.53
C ALA A 101 -3.03 20.89 7.44
N PHE A 102 -2.26 20.92 6.35
CA PHE A 102 -2.33 19.91 5.31
C PHE A 102 -1.80 18.55 5.76
N LEU A 103 -0.82 18.51 6.67
CA LEU A 103 -0.29 17.26 7.22
C LEU A 103 -1.41 16.43 7.87
N ASP A 104 -2.25 17.08 8.66
CA ASP A 104 -3.39 16.45 9.31
C ASP A 104 -4.37 15.85 8.30
N VAL A 105 -4.70 16.65 7.29
CA VAL A 105 -5.69 16.28 6.27
C VAL A 105 -5.18 15.18 5.36
N HIS A 106 -3.92 15.27 4.93
CA HIS A 106 -3.27 14.25 4.11
C HIS A 106 -3.15 12.93 4.88
N ALA A 107 -2.69 12.96 6.14
CA ALA A 107 -2.55 11.76 6.95
C ALA A 107 -3.88 11.02 7.11
N TYR A 108 -4.95 11.73 7.49
CA TYR A 108 -6.29 11.15 7.55
C TYR A 108 -6.75 10.57 6.21
N ALA A 109 -6.54 11.33 5.13
CA ALA A 109 -6.99 10.92 3.81
C ALA A 109 -6.27 9.65 3.35
N CYS A 110 -4.98 9.51 3.64
CA CYS A 110 -4.20 8.32 3.33
C CYS A 110 -4.71 7.11 4.10
N VAL A 111 -4.90 7.23 5.41
CA VAL A 111 -5.45 6.12 6.23
C VAL A 111 -6.81 5.69 5.67
N ARG A 112 -7.70 6.64 5.36
CA ARG A 112 -9.01 6.30 4.83
C ARG A 112 -8.97 5.71 3.43
N PHE A 113 -8.09 6.20 2.56
CA PHE A 113 -7.90 5.69 1.22
C PHE A 113 -7.45 4.22 1.25
N VAL A 114 -6.49 3.89 2.10
CA VAL A 114 -6.04 2.50 2.33
C VAL A 114 -7.19 1.64 2.88
N LEU A 115 -7.94 2.15 3.86
CA LEU A 115 -9.10 1.42 4.39
C LEU A 115 -10.19 1.19 3.33
N ASP A 116 -10.50 2.17 2.49
CA ASP A 116 -11.50 2.03 1.43
C ASP A 116 -11.10 0.90 0.45
N ILE A 117 -9.83 0.83 0.08
CA ILE A 117 -9.27 -0.21 -0.79
C ILE A 117 -9.37 -1.59 -0.13
N TRP A 118 -8.84 -1.73 1.09
CA TRP A 118 -8.74 -3.04 1.73
C TRP A 118 -10.09 -3.56 2.22
N GLN A 119 -11.00 -2.69 2.66
CA GLN A 119 -12.38 -3.08 2.96
C GLN A 119 -13.13 -3.56 1.72
N SER A 120 -12.81 -3.01 0.53
CA SER A 120 -13.36 -3.50 -0.74
C SER A 120 -12.90 -4.93 -1.03
N TYR A 121 -11.61 -5.25 -0.82
CA TYR A 121 -11.11 -6.62 -0.99
C TYR A 121 -11.63 -7.59 0.07
N LEU A 122 -11.75 -7.15 1.33
CA LEU A 122 -12.29 -7.95 2.44
C LEU A 122 -13.80 -8.16 2.35
N GLY A 123 -14.51 -7.26 1.68
CA GLY A 123 -15.98 -7.29 1.59
C GLY A 123 -16.70 -6.87 2.87
N HIS A 124 -15.99 -6.31 3.86
CA HIS A 124 -16.56 -5.81 5.10
C HIS A 124 -15.74 -4.65 5.70
N PRO A 125 -16.35 -3.82 6.58
CA PRO A 125 -15.60 -2.81 7.32
C PRO A 125 -14.57 -3.44 8.27
N ILE A 126 -13.39 -2.85 8.35
CA ILE A 126 -12.34 -3.26 9.28
C ILE A 126 -12.67 -2.69 10.66
N ARG A 127 -12.55 -3.54 11.69
CA ARG A 127 -12.75 -3.13 13.08
C ARG A 127 -11.43 -3.18 13.81
N TRP A 128 -10.98 -2.03 14.32
CA TRP A 128 -9.70 -1.94 15.03
C TRP A 128 -9.58 -2.98 16.15
N PHE A 129 -8.46 -3.70 16.15
CA PHE A 129 -8.13 -4.70 17.18
C PHE A 129 -8.12 -4.12 18.61
N PHE A 130 -7.88 -2.81 18.74
CA PHE A 130 -7.87 -2.08 20.02
C PHE A 130 -9.21 -1.41 20.37
N ARG A 131 -10.28 -1.62 19.57
CA ARG A 131 -11.56 -0.88 19.68
C ARG A 131 -12.20 -0.93 21.07
N GLN A 132 -11.99 -2.00 21.82
CA GLN A 132 -12.55 -2.16 23.17
C GLN A 132 -11.96 -1.16 24.18
N THR A 133 -10.72 -0.72 23.95
CA THR A 133 -10.01 0.23 24.81
C THR A 133 -10.06 1.63 24.19
N PHE A 134 -9.74 1.73 22.90
CA PHE A 134 -9.76 2.99 22.15
C PHE A 134 -10.74 2.86 20.99
N PRO A 135 -11.92 3.51 21.05
CA PRO A 135 -12.95 3.33 20.02
C PRO A 135 -12.53 3.85 18.64
N ARG A 136 -11.49 4.70 18.58
CA ARG A 136 -10.99 5.34 17.38
C ARG A 136 -9.46 5.31 17.35
N LEU A 137 -8.90 5.24 16.14
CA LEU A 137 -7.48 5.48 15.89
C LEU A 137 -7.18 6.98 16.07
N GLU A 138 -6.21 7.32 16.91
CA GLU A 138 -5.66 8.68 16.99
C GLU A 138 -4.46 8.82 16.04
N ILE A 139 -4.56 9.73 15.08
CA ILE A 139 -3.49 10.01 14.12
C ILE A 139 -2.76 11.27 14.59
N VAL A 140 -1.47 11.17 14.89
CA VAL A 140 -0.61 12.31 15.20
C VAL A 140 0.22 12.61 13.96
N ALA A 141 -0.19 13.64 13.20
CA ALA A 141 0.38 13.92 11.89
C ALA A 141 1.78 14.55 11.92
N PHE A 142 2.26 14.97 13.09
CA PHE A 142 3.61 15.50 13.23
C PHE A 142 4.16 15.27 14.64
N VAL A 143 5.29 14.56 14.71
CA VAL A 143 6.16 14.45 15.88
C VAL A 143 7.58 14.80 15.45
N ASN A 144 8.35 15.51 16.28
CA ASN A 144 9.75 15.83 15.97
C ASN A 144 10.65 14.62 16.28
N TRP A 145 10.48 13.57 15.48
CA TRP A 145 11.13 12.27 15.62
C TRP A 145 11.39 11.71 14.23
N ASP A 146 12.58 11.18 14.00
CA ASP A 146 12.92 10.54 12.74
C ASP A 146 12.42 9.09 12.75
N ASN A 147 11.09 8.91 12.81
CA ASN A 147 10.36 7.68 12.47
C ASN A 147 8.84 7.87 12.34
N ALA A 148 8.16 6.83 11.85
CA ALA A 148 6.72 6.64 11.95
C ALA A 148 6.44 5.29 12.62
N HIS A 149 5.28 5.16 13.27
CA HIS A 149 4.81 3.87 13.77
C HIS A 149 3.30 3.87 14.02
N ALA A 150 2.68 2.72 13.87
CA ALA A 150 1.34 2.44 14.39
C ALA A 150 1.39 1.46 15.57
N GLY A 151 0.44 1.62 16.48
CA GLY A 151 0.36 0.78 17.66
C GLY A 151 -1.06 0.69 18.21
N TYR A 152 -1.16 0.33 19.49
CA TYR A 152 -2.43 0.11 20.16
C TYR A 152 -3.19 1.44 20.36
N GLY A 153 -4.00 1.82 19.36
CA GLY A 153 -4.85 3.02 19.37
C GLY A 153 -4.30 4.23 18.61
N PHE A 154 -3.11 4.16 18.01
CA PHE A 154 -2.46 5.32 17.39
C PHE A 154 -1.74 5.01 16.08
N LEU A 155 -1.57 6.08 15.29
CA LEU A 155 -0.58 6.24 14.24
C LEU A 155 0.19 7.53 14.54
N GLU A 156 1.52 7.50 14.56
CA GLU A 156 2.33 8.72 14.69
C GLU A 156 3.30 8.85 13.54
N LEU A 157 3.37 10.08 13.04
CA LEU A 157 4.13 10.42 11.86
C LEU A 157 5.17 11.45 12.24
N GLY A 158 6.42 11.03 12.18
CA GLY A 158 7.56 11.89 12.44
C GLY A 158 7.96 12.74 11.24
N CYS A 159 9.24 13.09 11.20
CA CYS A 159 9.82 13.89 10.16
C CYS A 159 11.31 13.57 10.04
N SER A 160 11.77 13.31 8.81
CA SER A 160 13.20 13.23 8.55
C SER A 160 13.78 14.64 8.42
N ASP A 161 15.06 14.79 8.77
CA ASP A 161 15.83 16.03 8.54
C ASP A 161 17.08 15.68 7.73
N ILE A 162 17.05 16.03 6.45
CA ILE A 162 18.16 15.79 5.52
C ILE A 162 18.70 17.15 5.10
N GLU A 163 19.93 17.45 5.51
CA GLU A 163 20.62 18.70 5.20
C GLU A 163 19.84 19.97 5.62
N GLY A 164 19.10 19.92 6.72
CA GLY A 164 18.28 21.03 7.22
C GLY A 164 16.92 21.16 6.53
N VAL A 165 16.60 20.26 5.60
CA VAL A 165 15.28 20.18 4.95
C VAL A 165 14.46 19.11 5.66
N ARG A 166 13.44 19.59 6.40
CA ARG A 166 12.45 18.74 7.04
C ARG A 166 11.51 18.11 6.03
N ARG A 167 11.36 16.78 6.10
CA ARG A 167 10.44 15.99 5.25
C ARG A 167 9.48 15.22 6.16
N PRO A 168 8.28 15.75 6.42
CA PRO A 168 7.30 15.09 7.27
C PRO A 168 6.84 13.75 6.68
N TYR A 169 6.77 12.70 7.50
CA TYR A 169 6.23 11.41 7.08
C TYR A 169 4.73 11.46 6.79
N ALA A 170 4.03 12.47 7.32
CA ALA A 170 2.67 12.78 6.94
C ALA A 170 2.48 13.28 5.50
N LEU A 171 3.54 13.38 4.69
CA LEU A 171 3.42 13.58 3.23
C LEU A 171 3.85 12.34 2.44
N ASN A 172 4.18 11.23 3.13
CA ASN A 172 4.59 9.98 2.51
C ASN A 172 3.46 8.95 2.60
N PHE A 173 2.71 8.80 1.51
CA PHE A 173 1.63 7.82 1.43
C PHE A 173 2.12 6.40 1.75
N ASP A 174 3.28 6.00 1.22
CA ASP A 174 3.79 4.64 1.39
C ASP A 174 4.07 4.31 2.86
N THR A 175 4.64 5.26 3.62
CA THR A 175 4.87 5.11 5.06
C THR A 175 3.53 4.95 5.79
N ILE A 176 2.55 5.80 5.50
CA ILE A 176 1.23 5.70 6.14
C ILE A 176 0.54 4.37 5.80
N ALA A 177 0.58 3.97 4.52
CA ALA A 177 -0.02 2.72 4.07
C ALA A 177 0.65 1.49 4.69
N HIS A 178 1.98 1.51 4.84
CA HIS A 178 2.72 0.48 5.56
C HIS A 178 2.24 0.35 7.01
N GLU A 179 2.22 1.44 7.78
CA GLU A 179 1.78 1.41 9.18
C GLU A 179 0.33 0.95 9.36
N ILE A 180 -0.54 1.35 8.42
CA ILE A 180 -1.92 0.87 8.40
C ILE A 180 -1.99 -0.62 8.02
N GLY A 181 -1.08 -1.13 7.20
CA GLY A 181 -0.95 -2.56 6.92
C GLY A 181 -0.81 -3.41 8.17
N HIS A 182 0.04 -3.01 9.12
CA HIS A 182 0.14 -3.68 10.43
C HIS A 182 -1.19 -3.67 11.18
N THR A 183 -1.87 -2.52 11.19
CA THR A 183 -3.15 -2.35 11.89
C THR A 183 -4.26 -3.20 11.26
N ILE A 184 -4.29 -3.31 9.93
CA ILE A 184 -5.20 -4.19 9.19
C ILE A 184 -4.93 -5.64 9.56
N LEU A 185 -3.66 -6.08 9.49
CA LEU A 185 -3.29 -7.46 9.82
C LEU A 185 -3.72 -7.84 11.24
N LEU A 186 -3.42 -7.00 12.23
CA LEU A 186 -3.81 -7.26 13.62
C LEU A 186 -5.32 -7.28 13.83
N SER A 187 -6.07 -6.52 13.02
CA SER A 187 -7.54 -6.50 13.09
C SER A 187 -8.18 -7.75 12.46
N GLU A 188 -7.58 -8.28 11.40
CA GLU A 188 -8.13 -9.40 10.63
C GLU A 188 -7.60 -10.78 11.06
N ALA A 189 -6.29 -10.90 11.31
CA ALA A 189 -5.66 -12.14 11.80
C ALA A 189 -5.61 -12.22 13.33
N GLY A 190 -5.72 -11.09 14.03
CA GLY A 190 -5.63 -11.01 15.48
C GLY A 190 -4.23 -10.71 16.02
N ILE A 191 -4.16 -10.54 17.34
CA ILE A 191 -2.93 -10.15 18.05
C ILE A 191 -2.17 -11.41 18.49
N PRO A 192 -0.87 -11.55 18.20
CA PRO A 192 -0.06 -12.64 18.75
C PRO A 192 0.05 -12.46 20.28
N THR A 193 -0.44 -13.45 21.04
CA THR A 193 -0.39 -13.43 22.52
C THR A 193 0.76 -14.25 23.08
N ALA A 194 1.11 -15.34 22.39
CA ALA A 194 2.19 -16.24 22.76
C ALA A 194 2.76 -16.86 21.49
N PRO A 195 3.46 -16.06 20.65
CA PRO A 195 3.98 -16.57 19.39
C PRO A 195 4.97 -17.71 19.66
N SER A 196 4.84 -18.78 18.88
CA SER A 196 5.79 -19.88 18.92
C SER A 196 7.18 -19.40 18.52
N ARG A 197 8.23 -20.09 18.99
CA ARG A 197 9.62 -19.71 18.68
C ARG A 197 9.93 -19.68 17.18
N ASP A 198 9.23 -20.51 16.42
CA ASP A 198 9.40 -20.66 14.97
C ASP A 198 8.34 -19.86 14.19
N SER A 199 7.59 -18.97 14.86
CA SER A 199 6.62 -18.11 14.20
C SER A 199 7.31 -17.02 13.38
N ASP A 200 6.85 -16.87 12.14
CA ASP A 200 7.20 -15.79 11.24
C ASP A 200 6.14 -14.67 11.25
N PHE A 201 5.39 -14.48 12.34
CA PHE A 201 4.37 -13.42 12.40
C PHE A 201 4.94 -12.04 12.09
N PHE A 202 6.06 -11.65 12.70
CA PHE A 202 6.67 -10.34 12.46
C PHE A 202 7.21 -10.20 11.02
N PRO A 203 7.97 -11.17 10.46
CA PRO A 203 8.37 -11.10 9.05
C PRO A 203 7.18 -11.02 8.08
N PHE A 204 6.10 -11.76 8.36
CA PHE A 204 4.88 -11.67 7.55
C PHE A 204 4.20 -10.30 7.71
N SER A 205 4.17 -9.75 8.93
CA SER A 205 3.60 -8.44 9.23
C SER A 205 4.31 -7.32 8.46
N GLU A 206 5.63 -7.37 8.37
CA GLU A 206 6.42 -6.47 7.51
C GLU A 206 6.09 -6.66 6.04
N ALA A 207 6.13 -7.90 5.55
CA ALA A 207 5.87 -8.21 4.14
C ALA A 207 4.46 -7.78 3.72
N PHE A 208 3.47 -8.07 4.54
CA PHE A 208 2.08 -7.70 4.30
C PHE A 208 1.91 -6.18 4.25
N SER A 209 2.58 -5.44 5.15
CA SER A 209 2.50 -3.98 5.21
C SER A 209 3.13 -3.30 3.99
N ASP A 210 4.28 -3.81 3.53
CA ASP A 210 4.88 -3.35 2.26
C ASP A 210 3.98 -3.66 1.06
N VAL A 211 3.33 -4.82 1.06
CA VAL A 211 2.38 -5.21 0.00
C VAL A 211 1.10 -4.36 0.04
N VAL A 212 0.60 -4.01 1.24
CA VAL A 212 -0.50 -3.06 1.44
C VAL A 212 -0.14 -1.72 0.81
N SER A 213 1.06 -1.24 1.06
CA SER A 213 1.59 0.00 0.48
C SER A 213 1.65 -0.06 -1.05
N LEU A 214 2.31 -1.09 -1.62
CA LEU A 214 2.42 -1.33 -3.07
C LEU A 214 1.05 -1.40 -3.76
N ILE A 215 0.13 -2.22 -3.24
CA ILE A 215 -1.19 -2.40 -3.84
C ILE A 215 -1.98 -1.10 -3.77
N SER A 216 -1.94 -0.40 -2.63
CA SER A 216 -2.69 0.85 -2.45
C SER A 216 -2.12 1.98 -3.31
N PHE A 217 -0.80 2.03 -3.51
CA PHE A 217 -0.17 2.96 -4.45
C PHE A 217 -0.66 2.75 -5.89
N LEU A 218 -0.84 1.49 -6.29
CA LEU A 218 -1.40 1.13 -7.60
C LEU A 218 -2.89 1.48 -7.74
N HIS A 219 -3.57 2.04 -6.74
CA HIS A 219 -4.92 2.63 -6.88
C HIS A 219 -4.91 4.10 -7.29
N PHE A 220 -3.75 4.76 -7.33
CA PHE A 220 -3.66 6.10 -7.90
C PHE A 220 -3.60 6.04 -9.43
N ASP A 221 -4.59 6.66 -10.06
CA ASP A 221 -4.64 6.84 -11.51
C ASP A 221 -3.38 7.51 -12.07
N SER A 222 -2.90 8.56 -11.40
CA SER A 222 -1.69 9.25 -11.83
C SER A 222 -0.45 8.38 -11.67
N ALA A 223 -0.39 7.55 -10.65
CA ALA A 223 0.72 6.63 -10.42
C ALA A 223 0.80 5.58 -11.53
N ILE A 224 -0.32 4.89 -11.83
CA ILE A 224 -0.38 3.92 -12.94
C ILE A 224 0.01 4.61 -14.25
N ASP A 225 -0.57 5.78 -14.53
CA ASP A 225 -0.31 6.50 -15.76
C ASP A 225 1.17 6.90 -15.90
N ARG A 226 1.79 7.40 -14.83
CA ARG A 226 3.21 7.80 -14.81
C ARG A 226 4.10 6.58 -14.99
N LEU A 227 3.86 5.53 -14.22
CA LEU A 227 4.56 4.25 -14.28
C LEU A 227 4.54 3.69 -15.71
N LEU A 228 3.35 3.53 -16.30
CA LEU A 228 3.21 2.97 -17.66
C LEU A 228 3.84 3.87 -18.72
N ARG A 229 3.71 5.20 -18.61
CA ARG A 229 4.33 6.12 -19.59
C ARG A 229 5.86 6.11 -19.50
N ARG A 230 6.43 6.15 -18.29
CA ARG A 230 7.89 6.12 -18.06
C ARG A 230 8.49 4.81 -18.54
N THR A 231 7.80 3.70 -18.29
CA THR A 231 8.25 2.37 -18.68
C THR A 231 7.87 1.96 -20.10
N ARG A 232 7.03 2.76 -20.78
CA ARG A 232 6.35 2.38 -22.03
C ARG A 232 5.63 1.02 -21.92
N GLY A 233 5.06 0.75 -20.75
CA GLY A 233 4.35 -0.48 -20.43
C GLY A 233 5.22 -1.64 -19.92
N ASN A 234 6.52 -1.45 -19.70
CA ASN A 234 7.41 -2.48 -19.16
C ASN A 234 7.70 -2.28 -17.65
N LEU A 235 6.92 -2.95 -16.80
CA LEU A 235 7.01 -2.82 -15.34
C LEU A 235 8.32 -3.34 -14.71
N LEU A 236 9.18 -3.99 -15.50
CA LEU A 236 10.47 -4.51 -15.05
C LEU A 236 11.58 -3.43 -15.08
N LEU A 237 11.40 -2.37 -15.87
CA LEU A 237 12.38 -1.26 -15.90
C LEU A 237 12.40 -0.53 -14.56
N TYR A 238 13.54 0.05 -14.18
CA TYR A 238 13.65 0.95 -13.02
C TYR A 238 12.50 1.96 -12.99
N ASN A 239 11.61 1.80 -12.01
CA ASN A 239 10.40 2.62 -11.87
C ASN A 239 10.00 2.77 -10.39
N GLU A 240 8.91 3.47 -10.15
CA GLU A 240 8.36 3.76 -8.83
C GLU A 240 7.98 2.50 -8.04
N LEU A 241 7.55 1.42 -8.70
CA LEU A 241 7.36 0.12 -8.06
C LEU A 241 8.67 -0.55 -7.62
N ASN A 242 9.82 -0.09 -8.14
CA ASN A 242 11.11 -0.60 -7.71
C ASN A 242 11.65 0.22 -6.52
N ARG A 243 11.05 1.36 -6.17
CA ARG A 243 11.49 2.24 -5.07
C ARG A 243 10.32 2.55 -4.14
N PHE A 244 10.03 1.61 -3.24
CA PHE A 244 9.13 1.90 -2.12
C PHE A 244 9.92 2.49 -0.94
N ALA A 245 9.30 3.46 -0.25
CA ALA A 245 9.80 4.04 1.00
C ALA A 245 11.17 4.78 0.92
N GLU A 246 11.44 5.57 -0.14
CA GLU A 246 12.72 6.29 -0.36
C GLU A 246 13.15 7.26 0.76
N THR A 247 12.35 7.48 1.83
CA THR A 247 12.74 8.36 2.95
C THR A 247 12.33 7.94 4.37
N SER A 248 11.76 6.76 4.66
CA SER A 248 11.60 6.37 6.08
C SER A 248 12.98 6.19 6.74
N PRO A 249 13.12 6.39 8.06
CA PRO A 249 14.41 6.33 8.73
C PRO A 249 14.95 4.91 8.81
N GLU A 250 14.14 3.89 8.48
CA GLU A 250 14.65 2.55 8.21
C GLU A 250 15.50 2.46 6.94
N THR A 251 15.59 3.52 6.10
CA THR A 251 16.41 3.64 4.87
C THR A 251 17.11 2.35 4.41
N GLN A 252 16.30 1.36 4.03
CA GLN A 252 16.64 0.44 2.97
C GLN A 252 15.65 0.76 1.87
N ILE A 253 16.17 1.13 0.72
CA ILE A 253 15.41 1.14 -0.53
C ILE A 253 14.85 -0.29 -0.66
N ARG A 254 13.62 -0.53 -0.23
CA ARG A 254 12.99 -1.85 -0.37
C ARG A 254 12.57 -1.94 -1.82
N LEU A 255 13.45 -2.55 -2.60
CA LEU A 255 13.17 -2.93 -3.97
C LEU A 255 12.18 -4.09 -3.93
N ALA A 256 10.91 -3.84 -4.30
CA ALA A 256 9.98 -4.94 -4.56
C ALA A 256 10.55 -5.86 -5.67
N THR A 257 11.30 -5.29 -6.61
CA THR A 257 12.22 -5.99 -7.52
C THR A 257 13.50 -6.41 -6.81
N ASN A 258 13.40 -7.35 -5.87
CA ASN A 258 14.57 -8.03 -5.32
C ASN A 258 14.56 -9.49 -5.78
N PHE A 259 15.73 -10.10 -5.95
CA PHE A 259 15.84 -11.52 -6.32
C PHE A 259 16.11 -12.42 -5.10
N ARG A 260 15.85 -11.91 -3.88
CA ARG A 260 16.17 -12.63 -2.64
C ARG A 260 15.31 -13.89 -2.50
N ARG A 261 15.97 -14.98 -2.10
CA ARG A 261 15.35 -16.24 -1.67
C ARG A 261 15.48 -16.42 -0.16
N MET A 262 14.63 -17.27 0.44
CA MET A 262 14.64 -17.49 1.89
C MET A 262 16.02 -17.95 2.41
N SER A 263 16.77 -18.77 1.67
CA SER A 263 18.13 -19.20 2.06
C SER A 263 19.16 -18.08 2.13
N GLU A 264 18.88 -16.92 1.53
CA GLU A 264 19.78 -15.76 1.46
C GLU A 264 19.45 -14.69 2.50
N THR A 265 18.41 -14.91 3.30
CA THR A 265 17.94 -13.97 4.34
C THR A 265 18.53 -14.30 5.71
N SER A 266 18.70 -13.26 6.51
CA SER A 266 19.01 -13.36 7.94
C SER A 266 17.74 -13.60 8.77
N ARG A 267 17.90 -13.58 10.10
CA ARG A 267 16.76 -13.62 11.04
C ARG A 267 16.18 -12.24 11.34
N GLU A 268 16.80 -11.19 10.81
CA GLU A 268 16.29 -9.83 10.91
C GLU A 268 14.93 -9.77 10.19
N VAL A 269 13.95 -9.12 10.81
CA VAL A 269 12.54 -9.22 10.43
C VAL A 269 12.31 -8.66 9.02
N HIS A 270 12.92 -7.51 8.72
CA HIS A 270 12.76 -6.85 7.43
C HIS A 270 13.45 -7.63 6.31
N ASP A 271 14.68 -8.10 6.54
CA ASP A 271 15.43 -8.91 5.58
C ASP A 271 14.70 -10.24 5.27
N ARG A 272 14.10 -10.86 6.29
CA ARG A 272 13.30 -12.09 6.15
C ARG A 272 11.97 -11.86 5.42
N ALA A 273 11.45 -10.63 5.37
CA ALA A 273 10.24 -10.27 4.64
C ALA A 273 10.47 -10.13 3.11
N LEU A 274 11.70 -9.80 2.68
CA LEU A 274 12.03 -9.47 1.29
C LEU A 274 11.63 -10.52 0.25
N PRO A 275 11.87 -11.83 0.46
CA PRO A 275 11.42 -12.85 -0.49
C PRO A 275 9.91 -12.85 -0.63
N PHE A 276 9.15 -12.65 0.45
CA PHE A 276 7.70 -12.67 0.37
C PHE A 276 7.15 -11.49 -0.45
N ILE A 277 7.69 -10.29 -0.20
CA ILE A 277 7.34 -9.07 -0.96
C ILE A 277 7.64 -9.28 -2.45
N GLY A 278 8.82 -9.84 -2.76
CA GLY A 278 9.22 -10.11 -4.13
C GLY A 278 8.32 -11.13 -4.84
N ALA A 279 7.87 -12.20 -4.16
CA ALA A 279 6.95 -13.18 -4.77
C ALA A 279 5.62 -12.53 -5.18
N ILE A 280 5.10 -11.62 -4.35
CA ILE A 280 3.87 -10.88 -4.63
C ILE A 280 4.07 -9.92 -5.81
N PHE A 281 5.18 -9.18 -5.83
CA PHE A 281 5.51 -8.29 -6.93
C PHE A 281 5.65 -9.04 -8.27
N ASP A 282 6.42 -10.12 -8.27
CA ASP A 282 6.61 -11.02 -9.42
C ASP A 282 5.28 -11.53 -9.96
N THR A 283 4.36 -11.88 -9.06
CA THR A 283 3.02 -12.33 -9.40
C THR A 283 2.20 -11.24 -10.09
N ILE A 284 2.22 -10.00 -9.60
CA ILE A 284 1.53 -8.87 -10.25
C ILE A 284 2.07 -8.67 -11.67
N VAL A 285 3.40 -8.67 -11.84
CA VAL A 285 4.03 -8.47 -13.15
C VAL A 285 3.72 -9.61 -14.12
N GLU A 286 3.78 -10.87 -13.66
CA GLU A 286 3.50 -12.02 -14.52
C GLU A 286 2.02 -12.06 -14.93
N LEU A 287 1.09 -11.79 -14.01
CA LEU A 287 -0.34 -11.68 -14.35
C LEU A 287 -0.59 -10.54 -15.34
N TYR A 288 0.05 -9.39 -15.13
CA TYR A 288 -0.01 -8.27 -16.07
C TYR A 288 0.47 -8.68 -17.47
N HIS A 289 1.60 -9.38 -17.57
CA HIS A 289 2.11 -9.88 -18.86
C HIS A 289 1.14 -10.87 -19.52
N ARG A 290 0.57 -11.81 -18.76
CA ARG A 290 -0.45 -12.75 -19.25
C ARG A 290 -1.67 -12.01 -19.79
N GLU A 291 -2.13 -10.98 -19.08
CA GLU A 291 -3.26 -10.14 -19.48
C GLU A 291 -2.97 -9.28 -20.74
N LEU A 292 -1.72 -8.87 -20.96
CA LEU A 292 -1.30 -8.20 -22.21
C LEU A 292 -1.30 -9.17 -23.39
N VAL A 293 -0.76 -10.38 -23.21
CA VAL A 293 -0.75 -11.41 -24.26
C VAL A 293 -2.17 -11.83 -24.62
N ALA A 294 -3.03 -12.06 -23.62
CA ALA A 294 -4.43 -12.44 -23.82
C ALA A 294 -5.25 -11.38 -24.58
N ARG A 295 -4.80 -10.11 -24.60
CA ARG A 295 -5.47 -8.99 -25.30
C ARG A 295 -4.76 -8.54 -26.58
N ASP A 296 -3.85 -9.36 -27.11
CA ASP A 296 -3.04 -9.05 -28.30
C ASP A 296 -2.32 -7.69 -28.17
N CYS A 297 -1.82 -7.41 -26.96
CA CYS A 297 -0.99 -6.26 -26.63
C CYS A 297 0.49 -6.63 -26.49
N ALA A 298 0.81 -7.92 -26.45
CA ALA A 298 2.16 -8.44 -26.50
C ALA A 298 2.18 -9.82 -27.18
N ASP A 299 3.35 -10.20 -27.71
CA ASP A 299 3.60 -11.52 -28.29
C ASP A 299 3.70 -12.58 -27.18
N THR A 300 3.28 -13.82 -27.44
CA THR A 300 3.33 -14.93 -26.46
C THR A 300 4.74 -15.17 -25.93
N ARG A 301 5.77 -14.82 -26.71
CA ARG A 301 7.18 -14.86 -26.29
C ARG A 301 7.46 -14.01 -25.05
N LEU A 302 6.59 -13.05 -24.70
CA LEU A 302 6.68 -12.29 -23.46
C LEU A 302 6.63 -13.21 -22.23
N LEU A 303 5.91 -14.33 -22.33
CA LEU A 303 5.73 -15.30 -21.25
C LEU A 303 6.82 -16.38 -21.22
N ASP A 304 7.68 -16.44 -22.25
CA ASP A 304 8.80 -17.39 -22.30
C ASP A 304 9.97 -16.94 -21.42
N PHE A 305 9.97 -15.67 -21.01
CA PHE A 305 10.99 -15.09 -20.15
C PHE A 305 10.64 -15.32 -18.68
N ASP A 306 11.59 -15.92 -17.96
CA ASP A 306 11.53 -15.90 -16.51
C ASP A 306 11.99 -14.52 -16.03
N ILE A 307 11.08 -13.74 -15.45
CA ILE A 307 11.38 -12.41 -14.89
C ILE A 307 12.48 -12.44 -13.83
N ARG A 308 12.79 -13.63 -13.31
CA ARG A 308 13.73 -13.91 -12.23
C ARG A 308 15.17 -14.12 -12.73
N ASP A 309 15.36 -14.29 -14.04
CA ASP A 309 16.64 -14.56 -14.70
C ASP A 309 17.00 -13.52 -15.79
N LEU A 310 16.42 -12.32 -15.75
CA LEU A 310 16.59 -11.34 -16.82
C LEU A 310 17.96 -10.66 -16.84
N GLU A 311 18.60 -10.66 -18.00
CA GLU A 311 19.77 -9.82 -18.27
C GLU A 311 19.35 -8.43 -18.79
N LEU A 312 20.27 -7.45 -18.75
CA LEU A 312 20.02 -6.08 -19.20
C LEU A 312 19.44 -6.01 -20.63
N ASP A 313 19.92 -6.87 -21.52
CA ASP A 313 19.47 -6.94 -22.91
C ASP A 313 18.02 -7.44 -23.06
N ASP A 314 17.55 -8.25 -22.11
CA ASP A 314 16.17 -8.72 -22.10
C ASP A 314 15.20 -7.57 -21.79
N PHE A 315 15.56 -6.62 -20.91
CA PHE A 315 14.71 -5.47 -20.58
C PHE A 315 14.43 -4.57 -21.81
N ASP A 316 15.42 -4.37 -22.67
CA ASP A 316 15.25 -3.60 -23.90
C ASP A 316 14.40 -4.36 -24.91
N ARG A 317 14.55 -5.69 -24.98
CA ARG A 317 13.69 -6.55 -25.80
C ARG A 317 12.23 -6.50 -25.34
N PHE A 318 11.98 -6.59 -24.04
CA PHE A 318 10.64 -6.41 -23.46
C PHE A 318 10.03 -5.07 -23.83
N ARG A 319 10.80 -3.99 -23.70
CA ARG A 319 10.36 -2.65 -24.07
C ARG A 319 9.97 -2.59 -25.55
N GLN A 320 10.75 -3.20 -26.44
CA GLN A 320 10.43 -3.24 -27.87
C GLN A 320 9.16 -4.06 -28.14
N MET A 321 8.94 -5.15 -27.41
CA MET A 321 7.78 -6.03 -27.58
C MET A 321 6.46 -5.37 -27.18
N THR A 322 6.47 -4.44 -26.23
CA THR A 322 5.26 -3.78 -25.72
C THR A 322 5.07 -2.35 -26.22
N ALA A 323 6.14 -1.62 -26.58
CA ALA A 323 6.06 -0.19 -26.89
C ALA A 323 5.11 0.16 -28.05
N GLY A 324 5.12 -0.63 -29.14
CA GLY A 324 4.22 -0.39 -30.27
C GLY A 324 2.75 -0.55 -29.89
N ALA A 325 2.43 -1.59 -29.12
CA ALA A 325 1.08 -1.83 -28.62
C ALA A 325 0.66 -0.76 -27.60
N PHE A 326 1.56 -0.34 -26.71
CA PHE A 326 1.29 0.70 -25.72
C PHE A 326 0.93 2.04 -26.37
N GLN A 327 1.60 2.42 -27.47
CA GLN A 327 1.27 3.65 -28.21
C GLN A 327 -0.16 3.64 -28.77
N VAL A 328 -0.68 2.48 -29.14
CA VAL A 328 -2.01 2.34 -29.77
C VAL A 328 -3.10 2.04 -28.73
N LYS A 329 -2.76 1.29 -27.68
CA LYS A 329 -3.71 0.72 -26.71
C LYS A 329 -3.32 1.01 -25.24
N PRO A 330 -3.01 2.25 -24.83
CA PRO A 330 -2.53 2.53 -23.47
C PRO A 330 -3.55 2.18 -22.38
N MET A 331 -4.84 2.29 -22.68
CA MET A 331 -5.92 1.92 -21.74
C MET A 331 -5.93 0.42 -21.42
N ILE A 332 -5.58 -0.43 -22.39
CA ILE A 332 -5.54 -1.88 -22.16
C ILE A 332 -4.44 -2.27 -21.18
N PHE A 333 -3.30 -1.57 -21.23
CA PHE A 333 -2.20 -1.77 -20.29
C PHE A 333 -2.61 -1.39 -18.87
N ARG A 334 -3.31 -0.26 -18.73
CA ARG A 334 -3.88 0.15 -17.44
C ARG A 334 -4.88 -0.87 -16.90
N LEU A 335 -5.80 -1.37 -17.73
CA LEU A 335 -6.76 -2.41 -17.34
C LEU A 335 -6.06 -3.72 -16.94
N ALA A 336 -5.02 -4.13 -17.67
CA ALA A 336 -4.24 -5.32 -17.36
C ALA A 336 -3.54 -5.21 -15.98
N LEU A 337 -2.92 -4.07 -15.69
CA LEU A 337 -2.25 -3.85 -14.39
C LEU A 337 -3.27 -3.78 -13.25
N THR A 338 -4.40 -3.11 -13.49
CA THR A 338 -5.51 -3.04 -12.53
C THR A 338 -6.04 -4.43 -12.20
N ALA A 339 -6.26 -5.27 -13.22
CA ALA A 339 -6.73 -6.65 -13.03
C ALA A 339 -5.71 -7.52 -12.26
N ALA A 340 -4.42 -7.40 -12.58
CA ALA A 340 -3.36 -8.12 -11.87
C ALA A 340 -3.26 -7.70 -10.40
N ARG A 341 -3.27 -6.39 -10.13
CA ARG A 341 -3.31 -5.81 -8.78
C ARG A 341 -4.50 -6.34 -7.99
N ASP A 342 -5.70 -6.29 -8.58
CA ASP A 342 -6.93 -6.68 -7.89
C ASP A 342 -7.00 -8.18 -7.61
N ALA A 343 -6.54 -9.03 -8.54
CA ALA A 343 -6.48 -10.46 -8.32
C ALA A 343 -5.57 -10.84 -7.13
N VAL A 344 -4.42 -10.17 -7.02
CA VAL A 344 -3.48 -10.38 -5.92
C VAL A 344 -4.01 -9.79 -4.61
N GLY A 345 -4.58 -8.58 -4.63
CA GLY A 345 -5.19 -7.95 -3.46
C GLY A 345 -6.34 -8.77 -2.86
N GLN A 346 -7.19 -9.34 -3.72
CA GLN A 346 -8.27 -10.25 -3.30
C GLN A 346 -7.72 -11.53 -2.65
N ALA A 347 -6.69 -12.14 -3.24
CA ALA A 347 -6.07 -13.35 -2.68
C ALA A 347 -5.44 -13.08 -1.30
N LEU A 348 -4.76 -11.95 -1.13
CA LEU A 348 -4.18 -11.53 0.15
C LEU A 348 -5.26 -11.29 1.21
N ALA A 349 -6.30 -10.52 0.88
CA ALA A 349 -7.40 -10.24 1.80
C ALA A 349 -8.13 -11.52 2.21
N GLY A 350 -8.41 -12.42 1.26
CA GLY A 350 -9.06 -13.71 1.51
C GLY A 350 -8.24 -14.65 2.40
N ALA A 351 -6.92 -14.51 2.41
CA ALA A 351 -6.05 -15.33 3.25
C ALA A 351 -6.07 -14.94 4.74
N LEU A 352 -6.31 -13.67 5.07
CA LEU A 352 -6.13 -13.15 6.44
C LEU A 352 -7.00 -13.89 7.47
N GLN A 353 -8.22 -14.27 7.10
CA GLN A 353 -9.21 -14.88 8.00
C GLN A 353 -8.82 -16.29 8.49
N VAL A 354 -7.86 -16.96 7.83
CA VAL A 354 -7.45 -18.33 8.18
C VAL A 354 -6.06 -18.40 8.83
N LEU A 355 -5.40 -17.26 9.02
CA LEU A 355 -4.09 -17.20 9.65
C LEU A 355 -4.22 -17.24 11.18
N ASP A 356 -3.39 -18.04 11.84
CA ASP A 356 -3.24 -17.99 13.30
C ASP A 356 -1.97 -17.21 13.65
N PRO A 357 -2.08 -16.03 14.30
CA PRO A 357 -0.93 -15.17 14.59
C PRO A 357 0.08 -15.80 15.56
N ASN A 358 -0.31 -16.80 16.36
CA ASN A 358 0.61 -17.45 17.30
C ASN A 358 1.47 -18.53 16.65
N THR A 359 1.00 -19.15 15.56
CA THR A 359 1.70 -20.24 14.88
C THR A 359 2.13 -19.91 13.47
N LEU A 360 1.81 -18.70 12.99
CA LEU A 360 2.03 -18.29 11.61
C LEU A 360 3.46 -18.53 11.16
N ARG A 361 3.61 -19.22 10.03
CA ARG A 361 4.84 -19.35 9.25
C ARG A 361 4.63 -18.82 7.83
N LEU A 362 5.69 -18.38 7.16
CA LEU A 362 5.58 -17.81 5.81
C LEU A 362 5.01 -18.80 4.78
N ASP A 363 5.32 -20.09 4.91
CA ASP A 363 4.74 -21.13 4.05
C ASP A 363 3.24 -21.31 4.27
N GLN A 364 2.76 -21.18 5.51
CA GLN A 364 1.33 -21.22 5.83
C GLN A 364 0.60 -20.02 5.22
N ALA A 365 1.18 -18.83 5.35
CA ALA A 365 0.66 -17.62 4.71
C ALA A 365 0.60 -17.78 3.19
N ALA A 366 1.67 -18.26 2.56
CA ALA A 366 1.72 -18.52 1.11
C ALA A 366 0.64 -19.52 0.68
N ASN A 367 0.50 -20.65 1.38
CA ASN A 367 -0.55 -21.64 1.09
C ASN A 367 -1.97 -21.04 1.24
N ALA A 368 -2.21 -20.20 2.25
CA ALA A 368 -3.49 -19.53 2.45
C ALA A 368 -3.82 -18.57 1.30
N ILE A 369 -2.85 -17.78 0.84
CA ILE A 369 -3.00 -16.85 -0.30
C ILE A 369 -3.25 -17.61 -1.60
N ILE A 370 -2.51 -18.69 -1.87
CA ILE A 370 -2.74 -19.55 -3.04
C ILE A 370 -4.16 -20.15 -2.99
N SER A 371 -4.60 -20.61 -1.80
CA SER A 371 -5.93 -21.21 -1.64
C SER A 371 -7.06 -20.19 -1.79
N ALA A 372 -6.81 -18.92 -1.43
CA ALA A 372 -7.75 -17.82 -1.65
C ALA A 372 -7.75 -17.32 -3.10
N ALA A 373 -6.69 -17.59 -3.86
CA ALA A 373 -6.59 -17.28 -5.27
C ALA A 373 -7.31 -18.31 -6.15
N GLY A 374 -7.79 -17.86 -7.32
CA GLY A 374 -8.44 -18.73 -8.31
C GLY A 374 -7.61 -18.88 -9.59
N GLY A 375 -7.66 -20.07 -10.20
CA GLY A 375 -7.14 -20.33 -11.55
C GLY A 375 -5.69 -19.90 -11.74
N ALA A 376 -5.42 -19.15 -12.81
CA ALA A 376 -4.08 -18.72 -13.19
C ALA A 376 -3.35 -17.91 -12.10
N THR A 377 -4.07 -17.19 -11.25
CA THR A 377 -3.47 -16.43 -10.13
C THR A 377 -2.84 -17.36 -9.10
N ALA A 378 -3.51 -18.45 -8.75
CA ALA A 378 -3.00 -19.44 -7.81
C ALA A 378 -1.72 -20.12 -8.35
N ASP A 379 -1.70 -20.47 -9.65
CA ASP A 379 -0.55 -21.12 -10.29
C ASP A 379 0.70 -20.22 -10.29
N VAL A 380 0.52 -18.92 -10.57
CA VAL A 380 1.61 -17.93 -10.57
C VAL A 380 2.14 -17.70 -9.16
N LEU A 381 1.24 -17.52 -8.18
CA LEU A 381 1.60 -17.37 -6.78
C LEU A 381 2.41 -18.58 -6.29
N GLU A 382 1.94 -19.80 -6.56
CA GLU A 382 2.65 -21.02 -6.18
C GLU A 382 4.05 -21.08 -6.80
N ALA A 383 4.17 -20.78 -8.09
CA ALA A 383 5.46 -20.78 -8.78
C ALA A 383 6.43 -19.75 -8.18
N ASN A 384 5.97 -18.54 -7.85
CA ASN A 384 6.81 -17.48 -7.31
C ASN A 384 7.17 -17.71 -5.84
N PHE A 385 6.24 -18.17 -5.01
CA PHE A 385 6.55 -18.58 -3.63
C PHE A 385 7.53 -19.75 -3.57
N ALA A 386 7.39 -20.72 -4.49
CA ALA A 386 8.32 -21.85 -4.56
C ALA A 386 9.72 -21.44 -5.00
N TRP A 387 9.85 -20.58 -6.03
CA TRP A 387 11.15 -20.09 -6.49
C TRP A 387 11.89 -19.31 -5.39
N ARG A 388 11.15 -18.59 -4.55
CA ARG A 388 11.69 -17.86 -3.40
C ARG A 388 11.93 -18.70 -2.16
N GLU A 389 11.72 -20.02 -2.25
CA GLU A 389 11.95 -20.99 -1.17
C GLU A 389 11.07 -20.74 0.06
N ILE A 390 9.94 -20.04 -0.11
CA ILE A 390 8.96 -19.80 0.96
C ILE A 390 8.17 -21.08 1.23
N MET A 391 7.92 -21.88 0.19
CA MET A 391 7.28 -23.18 0.28
C MET A 391 7.88 -24.16 -0.72
N THR A 392 7.65 -25.44 -0.51
CA THR A 392 7.94 -26.46 -1.52
C THR A 392 6.74 -26.62 -2.45
N ARG A 393 6.98 -26.65 -3.76
CA ARG A 393 5.95 -26.90 -4.77
C ARG A 393 5.36 -28.30 -4.57
N ARG A 394 4.03 -28.43 -4.65
CA ARG A 394 3.34 -29.71 -4.45
C ARG A 394 3.39 -30.62 -5.67
#